data_AF-A0A8F9TYS3-F1
#
_entry.id   AF-A0A8F9TYS3-F1
#
_cell.length_a   1.000
_cell.length_b   1.000
_cell.length_c   1.000
_cell.angle_alpha   90.00
_cell.angle_beta   90.00
_cell.angle_gamma   90.00
#
_symmetry.space_group_name_H-M   'P 1'
#
loop_
_entity.id
_entity.type
_entity.pdbx_description
1 polymer ?
#
loop_
_entity_poly.entity_id
_entity_poly.type
_entity_poly.pdbx_seq_one_letter_code
_entity_poly.pdbx_strand_id
1 'polypeptide(L)'
;MNTLFLILVCLIAGLAIGWIFRASKDAPADSRLEDELRQQAEALKADLEQCQAARLQAEAARSAADASLQAAVARARELEVEVKSTETRGDETAATIKAELATAVSDLRAAQERVSETTAALATANANLKAATLQTEALDQRIKLTENRGNEALSAAKTELSATAADLKTAQARAESLTTALATAEANLNAANERNAEQHRANSEQFRELKEGHEKALRDLREAFAAMSSDALKQLQPEFLQLANETLAKFNEGAKGDLAQRQAAIATLVKPLEEQLKVYQQRLAQSETTQATMMGEVSKHLTTLAQHSTTLSTETIQLRRVLSSGQARGRWGEETLRRVVEAAGMSAHCDFVEQERAEDGKPDLVVKLPGDRVIIVDSKVPDLDFLNALSVTDELKRGELLKAHSDKLRGTIKALAERDYPSQFPKALDHVVLFLPAESLFSAALEGDRDLIVWAAQRRVTLATPASLIALLRSVSASWLHHEQTVNAREIAEAASELFSRVATFTRHFDSIRSGLEKATNAYNDAVGSFDRSVRPSGERVLKLGVDSGGKVLTEPVLISESLRIMPAAEIAAS
;
A
#
# COMPACT_ATOMS: atom_id res chain seq x y z
N MET A 1 -10.79 -27.62 5.41
CA MET A 1 -9.51 -26.96 5.74
C MET A 1 -9.68 -25.52 6.25
N ASN A 2 -10.67 -24.76 5.77
CA ASN A 2 -10.93 -23.36 6.19
C ASN A 2 -11.38 -23.16 7.64
N THR A 3 -12.08 -24.11 8.27
CA THR A 3 -12.59 -23.95 9.65
C THR A 3 -11.48 -23.99 10.69
N LEU A 4 -10.47 -24.85 10.51
CA LEU A 4 -9.28 -24.91 11.37
C LEU A 4 -8.42 -23.64 11.26
N PHE A 5 -8.33 -23.05 10.07
CA PHE A 5 -7.60 -21.81 9.85
C PHE A 5 -8.30 -20.61 10.52
N LEU A 6 -9.63 -20.54 10.45
CA LEU A 6 -10.41 -19.49 11.12
C LEU A 6 -10.29 -19.57 12.65
N ILE A 7 -10.32 -20.78 13.21
CA ILE A 7 -10.14 -21.00 14.65
C ILE A 7 -8.73 -20.59 15.08
N LEU A 8 -7.70 -20.93 14.29
CA LEU A 8 -6.31 -20.55 14.56
C LEU A 8 -6.15 -19.02 14.55
N VAL A 9 -6.75 -18.33 13.58
CA VAL A 9 -6.72 -16.85 13.48
C VAL A 9 -7.45 -16.20 14.66
N CYS A 10 -8.60 -16.73 15.09
CA CYS A 10 -9.30 -16.25 16.28
C CYS A 10 -8.51 -16.50 17.58
N LEU A 11 -7.78 -17.62 17.67
CA LEU A 11 -6.93 -17.95 18.83
C LEU A 11 -5.70 -17.03 18.90
N ILE A 12 -5.08 -16.74 17.75
CA ILE A 12 -3.97 -15.79 17.63
C ILE A 12 -4.44 -14.37 17.95
N ALA A 13 -5.62 -13.96 17.48
CA ALA A 13 -6.21 -12.66 17.83
C ALA A 13 -6.56 -12.55 19.32
N GLY A 14 -7.10 -13.63 19.92
CA GLY A 14 -7.37 -13.69 21.36
C GLY A 14 -6.10 -13.65 22.21
N LEU A 15 -5.03 -14.31 21.77
CA LEU A 15 -3.71 -14.24 22.40
C LEU A 15 -3.06 -12.87 22.23
N ALA A 16 -3.26 -12.18 21.09
CA ALA A 16 -2.78 -10.82 20.87
C ALA A 16 -3.54 -9.81 21.75
N ILE A 17 -4.85 -9.94 21.89
CA ILE A 17 -5.67 -9.11 22.80
C ILE A 17 -5.30 -9.40 24.25
N GLY A 18 -5.09 -10.66 24.62
CA GLY A 18 -4.61 -11.06 25.95
C GLY A 18 -3.19 -10.57 26.24
N TRP A 19 -2.31 -10.54 25.24
CA TRP A 19 -0.96 -9.99 25.34
C TRP A 19 -0.98 -8.47 25.43
N ILE A 20 -1.86 -7.77 24.72
CA ILE A 20 -2.05 -6.31 24.83
C ILE A 20 -2.68 -5.94 26.18
N PHE A 21 -3.63 -6.72 26.69
CA PHE A 21 -4.24 -6.50 28.00
C PHE A 21 -3.29 -6.84 29.16
N ARG A 22 -2.38 -7.80 28.94
CA ARG A 22 -1.31 -8.13 29.88
C ARG A 22 -0.15 -7.15 29.77
N ALA A 23 0.20 -6.68 28.59
CA ALA A 23 1.18 -5.62 28.36
C ALA A 23 0.66 -4.24 28.79
N SER A 24 -0.66 -4.01 28.88
CA SER A 24 -1.22 -2.79 29.47
C SER A 24 -1.35 -2.87 30.99
N LYS A 25 -1.42 -4.08 31.57
CA LYS A 25 -1.33 -4.31 33.01
C LYS A 25 0.12 -4.37 33.53
N ASP A 26 1.03 -4.85 32.68
CA ASP A 26 2.44 -5.11 33.00
C ASP A 26 3.39 -4.12 32.28
N ALA A 27 2.87 -3.10 31.57
CA ALA A 27 3.69 -1.97 31.17
C ALA A 27 4.18 -1.33 32.48
N PRO A 28 5.50 -1.24 32.72
CA PRO A 28 6.00 -0.50 33.84
C PRO A 28 5.60 0.95 33.59
N ALA A 29 4.52 1.39 34.26
CA ALA A 29 4.35 2.79 34.56
C ALA A 29 5.68 3.27 35.14
N ASP A 30 6.05 4.48 34.79
CA ASP A 30 7.30 5.18 35.03
C ASP A 30 7.56 5.39 36.55
N SER A 31 7.55 4.31 37.33
CA SER A 31 7.63 4.32 38.79
C SER A 31 8.96 4.88 39.26
N ARG A 32 10.01 4.73 38.43
CA ARG A 32 11.31 5.35 38.67
C ARG A 32 11.23 6.87 38.67
N LEU A 33 10.50 7.46 37.73
CA LEU A 33 10.39 8.91 37.59
C LEU A 33 9.48 9.50 38.67
N GLU A 34 8.40 8.78 39.03
CA GLU A 34 7.57 9.13 40.20
C GLU A 34 8.35 9.01 41.52
N ASP A 35 9.15 7.96 41.70
CA ASP A 35 9.97 7.75 42.89
C ASP A 35 11.11 8.79 42.97
N GLU A 36 11.76 9.12 41.84
CA GLU A 36 12.77 10.18 41.76
C GLU A 36 12.18 11.56 42.07
N LEU A 37 10.99 11.89 41.55
CA LEU A 37 10.31 13.14 41.84
C LEU A 37 9.87 13.24 43.31
N ARG A 38 9.39 12.13 43.90
CA ARG A 38 9.08 12.06 45.33
C ARG A 38 10.32 12.25 46.20
N GLN A 39 11.42 11.60 45.86
CA GLN A 39 12.67 11.73 46.58
C GLN A 39 13.23 13.16 46.49
N GLN A 40 13.13 13.81 45.32
CA GLN A 40 13.49 15.22 45.13
C GLN A 40 12.57 16.17 45.92
N ALA A 41 11.27 15.89 45.99
CA ALA A 41 10.32 16.68 46.76
C ALA A 41 10.60 16.59 48.27
N GLU A 42 10.89 15.39 48.78
CA GLU A 42 11.26 15.18 50.19
C GLU A 42 12.57 15.88 50.55
N ALA A 43 13.58 15.80 49.68
CA ALA A 43 14.87 16.47 49.88
C ALA A 43 14.72 18.01 49.93
N LEU A 44 14.01 18.61 48.96
CA LEU A 44 13.79 20.05 48.94
C LEU A 44 12.93 20.55 50.10
N LYS A 45 11.99 19.72 50.58
CA LYS A 45 11.19 20.04 51.77
C LYS A 45 12.04 20.06 53.02
N ALA A 46 12.96 19.10 53.19
CA ALA A 46 13.92 19.09 54.28
C ALA A 46 14.85 20.32 54.22
N ASP A 47 15.35 20.67 53.03
CA ASP A 47 16.19 21.87 52.82
C ASP A 47 15.44 23.16 53.16
N LEU A 48 14.14 23.25 52.82
CA LEU A 48 13.29 24.39 53.15
C LEU A 48 13.12 24.52 54.67
N GLU A 49 12.81 23.42 55.36
CA GLU A 49 12.69 23.39 56.84
C GLU A 49 14.02 23.80 57.50
N GLN A 50 15.16 23.34 56.97
CA GLN A 50 16.48 23.73 57.46
C GLN A 50 16.76 25.22 57.24
N CYS A 51 16.41 25.78 56.08
CA CYS A 51 16.56 27.20 55.79
C CYS A 51 15.64 28.08 56.66
N GLN A 52 14.43 27.62 56.95
CA GLN A 52 13.50 28.30 57.87
C GLN A 52 14.05 28.34 59.29
N ALA A 53 14.57 27.21 59.78
CA ALA A 53 15.20 27.13 61.09
C ALA A 53 16.44 28.03 61.19
N ALA A 54 17.30 28.04 60.16
CA ALA A 54 18.48 28.91 60.10
C ALA A 54 18.11 30.40 60.11
N ARG A 55 17.02 30.80 59.42
CA ARG A 55 16.52 32.18 59.47
C ARG A 55 16.05 32.56 60.87
N LEU A 56 15.26 31.70 61.53
CA LEU A 56 14.78 31.94 62.89
C LEU A 56 15.94 32.09 63.89
N GLN A 57 16.99 31.29 63.76
CA GLN A 57 18.19 31.41 64.57
C GLN A 57 18.95 32.72 64.30
N ALA A 58 19.11 33.12 63.04
CA ALA A 58 19.75 34.38 62.67
C ALA A 58 18.95 35.61 63.13
N GLU A 59 17.62 35.54 63.09
CA GLU A 59 16.71 36.59 63.56
C GLU A 59 16.76 36.74 65.09
N ALA A 60 16.82 35.62 65.83
CA ALA A 60 17.03 35.61 67.26
C ALA A 60 18.43 36.17 67.65
N ALA A 61 19.48 35.77 66.94
CA ALA A 61 20.83 36.30 67.17
C ALA A 61 20.92 37.80 66.89
N ARG A 62 20.23 38.28 65.85
CA ARG A 62 20.15 39.71 65.52
C ARG A 62 19.41 40.51 66.60
N SER A 63 18.26 40.02 67.08
CA SER A 63 17.51 40.71 68.14
C SER A 63 18.30 40.78 69.45
N ALA A 64 19.05 39.72 69.80
CA ALA A 64 19.96 39.72 70.94
C ALA A 64 21.13 40.71 70.77
N ALA A 65 21.71 40.81 69.56
CA ALA A 65 22.76 41.77 69.26
C ALA A 65 22.26 43.22 69.34
N ASP A 66 21.07 43.51 68.81
CA ASP A 66 20.43 44.83 68.90
C ASP A 66 20.13 45.21 70.37
N ALA A 67 19.67 44.26 71.19
CA ALA A 67 19.47 44.48 72.63
C ALA A 67 20.79 44.77 73.37
N SER A 68 21.86 44.03 73.05
CA SER A 68 23.20 44.28 73.61
C SER A 68 23.74 45.65 73.19
N LEU A 69 23.50 46.08 71.95
CA LEU A 69 23.88 47.39 71.47
C LEU A 69 23.12 48.49 72.20
N GLN A 70 21.80 48.34 72.40
CA GLN A 70 21.00 49.30 73.18
C GLN A 70 21.49 49.42 74.62
N ALA A 71 21.82 48.31 75.29
CA ALA A 71 22.38 48.31 76.63
C ALA A 71 23.76 49.01 76.69
N ALA A 72 24.65 48.74 75.73
CA ALA A 72 25.96 49.38 75.64
C ALA A 72 25.84 50.90 75.36
N VAL A 73 24.91 51.32 74.50
CA VAL A 73 24.62 52.74 74.24
C VAL A 73 24.10 53.43 75.50
N ALA A 74 23.19 52.80 76.23
CA ALA A 74 22.66 53.37 77.49
C ALA A 74 23.77 53.54 78.53
N ARG A 75 24.59 52.50 78.73
CA ARG A 75 25.70 52.54 79.69
C ARG A 75 26.76 53.59 79.35
N ALA A 76 27.14 53.70 78.07
CA ALA A 76 28.08 54.71 77.62
C ALA A 76 27.54 56.15 77.84
N ARG A 77 26.24 56.37 77.61
CA ARG A 77 25.59 57.67 77.85
C ARG A 77 25.52 58.02 79.34
N GLU A 78 25.20 57.07 80.21
CA GLU A 78 25.20 57.27 81.66
C GLU A 78 26.58 57.68 82.16
N LEU A 79 27.62 56.93 81.78
CA LEU A 79 29.01 57.23 82.15
C LEU A 79 29.49 58.57 81.57
N GLU A 80 29.07 58.93 80.35
CA GLU A 80 29.40 60.24 79.75
C GLU A 80 28.80 61.41 80.56
N VAL A 81 27.59 61.24 81.08
CA VAL A 81 26.94 62.23 81.97
C VAL A 81 27.65 62.29 83.33
N GLU A 82 28.02 61.14 83.91
CA GLU A 82 28.77 61.09 85.18
C GLU A 82 30.16 61.72 85.08
N VAL A 83 30.91 61.48 84.00
CA VAL A 83 32.20 62.13 83.74
C VAL A 83 32.04 63.65 83.67
N LYS A 84 31.06 64.16 82.90
CA LYS A 84 30.79 65.61 82.81
C LYS A 84 30.46 66.22 84.18
N SER A 85 29.73 65.50 85.03
CA SER A 85 29.35 66.00 86.37
C SER A 85 30.52 65.98 87.37
N THR A 86 31.41 64.99 87.31
CA THR A 86 32.54 64.84 88.23
C THR A 86 33.73 65.73 87.88
N GLU A 87 33.96 66.00 86.58
CA GLU A 87 34.94 66.98 86.11
C GLU A 87 34.63 68.40 86.60
N THR A 88 33.35 68.78 86.69
CA THR A 88 32.95 70.09 87.23
C THR A 88 33.13 70.22 88.75
N ARG A 89 33.27 69.10 89.48
CA ARG A 89 33.44 69.06 90.95
C ARG A 89 34.89 68.90 91.44
N GLY A 90 35.84 68.57 90.55
CA GLY A 90 37.27 68.46 90.89
C GLY A 90 37.64 67.24 91.73
N ASP A 91 36.92 66.15 91.58
CA ASP A 91 37.01 64.95 92.43
C ASP A 91 38.05 63.92 91.89
N GLU A 92 38.84 63.27 92.77
CA GLU A 92 39.87 62.27 92.37
C GLU A 92 39.28 61.05 91.65
N THR A 93 37.97 60.82 91.79
CA THR A 93 37.20 59.72 91.17
C THR A 93 37.02 59.88 89.65
N ALA A 94 37.23 61.07 89.08
CA ALA A 94 37.03 61.35 87.65
C ALA A 94 37.95 60.53 86.73
N ALA A 95 39.16 60.17 87.19
CA ALA A 95 40.09 59.35 86.41
C ALA A 95 39.58 57.90 86.25
N THR A 96 38.96 57.35 87.30
CA THR A 96 38.38 55.99 87.32
C THR A 96 37.17 55.90 86.40
N ILE A 97 36.25 56.87 86.46
CA ILE A 97 35.05 56.90 85.60
C ILE A 97 35.42 57.09 84.12
N LYS A 98 36.49 57.85 83.82
CA LYS A 98 37.03 57.95 82.44
C LYS A 98 37.57 56.62 81.92
N ALA A 99 38.21 55.81 82.76
CA ALA A 99 38.66 54.47 82.38
C ALA A 99 37.46 53.54 82.12
N GLU A 100 36.42 53.60 82.96
CA GLU A 100 35.16 52.86 82.77
C GLU A 100 34.40 53.29 81.50
N LEU A 101 34.41 54.59 81.16
CA LEU A 101 33.86 55.10 79.92
C LEU A 101 34.65 54.57 78.70
N ALA A 102 35.98 54.51 78.78
CA ALA A 102 36.80 53.96 77.70
C ALA A 102 36.50 52.46 77.45
N THR A 103 36.31 51.67 78.52
CA THR A 103 35.87 50.27 78.38
C THR A 103 34.45 50.18 77.81
N ALA A 104 33.51 51.01 78.26
CA ALA A 104 32.14 51.03 77.72
C ALA A 104 32.09 51.43 76.23
N VAL A 105 32.96 52.33 75.77
CA VAL A 105 33.10 52.69 74.35
C VAL A 105 33.69 51.53 73.53
N SER A 106 34.62 50.76 74.10
CA SER A 106 35.13 49.54 73.47
C SER A 106 34.02 48.48 73.35
N ASP A 107 33.23 48.28 74.40
CA ASP A 107 32.10 47.35 74.39
C ASP A 107 31.01 47.77 73.40
N LEU A 108 30.78 49.08 73.25
CA LEU A 108 29.88 49.63 72.24
C LEU A 108 30.35 49.31 70.82
N ARG A 109 31.65 49.48 70.52
CA ARG A 109 32.22 49.12 69.21
C ARG A 109 32.08 47.61 68.94
N ALA A 110 32.38 46.78 69.92
CA ALA A 110 32.20 45.33 69.80
C ALA A 110 30.73 44.94 69.59
N ALA A 111 29.78 45.63 70.24
CA ALA A 111 28.36 45.44 70.01
C ALA A 111 27.91 45.89 68.61
N GLN A 112 28.45 47.01 68.09
CA GLN A 112 28.21 47.46 66.71
C GLN A 112 28.72 46.45 65.67
N GLU A 113 29.89 45.87 65.92
CA GLU A 113 30.48 44.84 65.05
C GLU A 113 29.62 43.56 65.03
N ARG A 114 29.22 43.05 66.21
CA ARG A 114 28.28 41.90 66.30
C ARG A 114 26.94 42.15 65.62
N VAL A 115 26.41 43.37 65.74
CA VAL A 115 25.22 43.81 65.00
C VAL A 115 25.49 43.70 63.50
N SER A 116 26.60 44.26 62.99
CA SER A 116 26.94 44.17 61.56
C SER A 116 27.06 42.73 61.04
N GLU A 117 27.72 41.85 61.79
CA GLU A 117 27.88 40.42 61.48
C GLU A 117 26.54 39.68 61.46
N THR A 118 25.69 39.88 62.47
CA THR A 118 24.37 39.25 62.53
C THR A 118 23.42 39.76 61.44
N THR A 119 23.54 41.01 60.99
CA THR A 119 22.81 41.49 59.79
C THR A 119 23.24 40.78 58.52
N ALA A 120 24.55 40.58 58.32
CA ALA A 120 25.06 39.87 57.15
C ALA A 120 24.62 38.40 57.16
N ALA A 121 24.65 37.76 58.34
CA ALA A 121 24.16 36.39 58.54
C ALA A 121 22.65 36.29 58.24
N LEU A 122 21.82 37.22 58.74
CA LEU A 122 20.38 37.25 58.48
C LEU A 122 20.07 37.50 56.99
N ALA A 123 20.81 38.38 56.33
CA ALA A 123 20.67 38.62 54.89
C ALA A 123 20.98 37.34 54.08
N THR A 124 22.02 36.60 54.47
CA THR A 124 22.40 35.32 53.84
C THR A 124 21.32 34.26 54.07
N ALA A 125 20.81 34.13 55.30
CA ALA A 125 19.73 33.19 55.63
C ALA A 125 18.44 33.51 54.84
N ASN A 126 18.10 34.80 54.68
CA ASN A 126 16.97 35.24 53.86
C ASN A 126 17.15 34.91 52.37
N ALA A 127 18.36 35.07 51.83
CA ALA A 127 18.66 34.71 50.45
C ALA A 127 18.52 33.20 50.21
N ASN A 128 19.05 32.38 51.13
CA ASN A 128 18.96 30.93 51.06
C ASN A 128 17.52 30.43 51.16
N LEU A 129 16.73 30.98 52.09
CA LEU A 129 15.30 30.65 52.21
C LEU A 129 14.54 30.99 50.92
N LYS A 130 14.81 32.16 50.32
CA LYS A 130 14.19 32.57 49.06
C LYS A 130 14.55 31.63 47.90
N ALA A 131 15.80 31.18 47.83
CA ALA A 131 16.25 30.22 46.83
C ALA A 131 15.53 28.86 47.00
N ALA A 132 15.46 28.35 48.24
CA ALA A 132 14.76 27.09 48.55
C ALA A 132 13.26 27.17 48.20
N THR A 133 12.58 28.28 48.52
CA THR A 133 11.16 28.46 48.17
C THR A 133 10.92 28.42 46.66
N LEU A 134 11.77 29.09 45.87
CA LEU A 134 11.64 29.10 44.41
C LEU A 134 11.89 27.70 43.81
N GLN A 135 12.82 26.94 44.38
CA GLN A 135 13.07 25.55 43.96
C GLN A 135 11.87 24.64 44.25
N THR A 136 11.23 24.79 45.42
CA THR A 136 10.03 24.02 45.76
C THR A 136 8.83 24.36 44.85
N GLU A 137 8.62 25.64 44.54
CA GLU A 137 7.55 26.08 43.63
C GLU A 137 7.78 25.57 42.19
N ALA A 138 9.03 25.59 41.71
CA ALA A 138 9.37 25.09 40.38
C ALA A 138 9.14 23.57 40.27
N LEU A 139 9.46 22.81 41.31
CA LEU A 139 9.25 21.36 41.33
C LEU A 139 7.74 21.02 41.38
N ASP A 140 6.95 21.74 42.19
CA ASP A 140 5.50 21.58 42.25
C ASP A 140 4.81 21.86 40.90
N GLN A 141 5.24 22.91 40.19
CA GLN A 141 4.78 23.17 38.81
C GLN A 141 5.14 22.04 37.85
N ARG A 142 6.35 21.47 37.98
CA ARG A 142 6.80 20.37 37.12
C ARG A 142 5.98 19.10 37.36
N ILE A 143 5.66 18.78 38.62
CA ILE A 143 4.80 17.65 39.01
C ILE A 143 3.40 17.83 38.40
N LYS A 144 2.78 19.01 38.56
CA LYS A 144 1.45 19.30 37.99
C LYS A 144 1.42 19.17 36.46
N LEU A 145 2.47 19.63 35.78
CA LEU A 145 2.60 19.48 34.33
C LEU A 145 2.71 18.01 33.90
N THR A 146 3.47 17.19 34.63
CA THR A 146 3.59 15.75 34.35
C THR A 146 2.29 15.00 34.61
N GLU A 147 1.55 15.32 35.68
CA GLU A 147 0.24 14.73 35.97
C GLU A 147 -0.79 15.07 34.90
N ASN A 148 -0.84 16.33 34.46
CA ASN A 148 -1.75 16.76 33.39
C ASN A 148 -1.44 16.05 32.07
N ARG A 149 -0.16 15.96 31.68
CA ARG A 149 0.28 15.22 30.48
C ARG A 149 -0.07 13.74 30.57
N GLY A 150 0.09 13.12 31.75
CA GLY A 150 -0.29 11.73 31.98
C GLY A 150 -1.81 11.51 31.83
N ASN A 151 -2.61 12.41 32.40
CA ASN A 151 -4.07 12.36 32.28
C ASN A 151 -4.56 12.58 30.85
N GLU A 152 -3.95 13.51 30.11
CA GLU A 152 -4.23 13.73 28.68
C GLU A 152 -3.89 12.48 27.85
N ALA A 153 -2.70 11.90 28.05
CA ALA A 153 -2.28 10.68 27.36
C ALA A 153 -3.21 9.49 27.68
N LEU A 154 -3.61 9.33 28.94
CA LEU A 154 -4.56 8.30 29.36
C LEU A 154 -5.95 8.49 28.72
N SER A 155 -6.41 9.74 28.58
CA SER A 155 -7.68 10.06 27.93
C SER A 155 -7.64 9.76 26.43
N ALA A 156 -6.53 10.08 25.76
CA ALA A 156 -6.31 9.79 24.35
C ALA A 156 -6.27 8.28 24.12
N ALA A 157 -5.49 7.54 24.93
CA ALA A 157 -5.42 6.08 24.85
C ALA A 157 -6.78 5.40 25.08
N LYS A 158 -7.61 5.90 26.02
CA LYS A 158 -8.99 5.41 26.21
C LYS A 158 -9.89 5.65 25.00
N THR A 159 -9.68 6.76 24.31
CA THR A 159 -10.46 7.14 23.12
C THR A 159 -10.05 6.31 21.91
N GLU A 160 -8.75 6.05 21.73
CA GLU A 160 -8.25 5.11 20.72
C GLU A 160 -8.72 3.68 21.00
N LEU A 161 -8.71 3.24 22.27
CA LEU A 161 -9.18 1.91 22.64
C LEU A 161 -10.69 1.74 22.38
N SER A 162 -11.50 2.77 22.62
CA SER A 162 -12.94 2.71 22.35
C SER A 162 -13.24 2.73 20.85
N ALA A 163 -12.47 3.50 20.06
CA ALA A 163 -12.56 3.51 18.61
C ALA A 163 -12.19 2.14 18.00
N THR A 164 -11.05 1.57 18.40
CA THR A 164 -10.63 0.24 17.94
C THR A 164 -11.59 -0.88 18.37
N ALA A 165 -12.21 -0.78 19.55
CA ALA A 165 -13.26 -1.70 19.98
C ALA A 165 -14.53 -1.58 19.12
N ALA A 166 -14.90 -0.37 18.71
CA ALA A 166 -16.02 -0.15 17.78
C ALA A 166 -15.70 -0.73 16.39
N ASP A 167 -14.51 -0.50 15.88
CA ASP A 167 -14.05 -1.06 14.60
C ASP A 167 -14.06 -2.58 14.62
N LEU A 168 -13.58 -3.21 15.70
CA LEU A 168 -13.62 -4.67 15.87
C LEU A 168 -15.05 -5.21 15.83
N LYS A 169 -15.99 -4.54 16.50
CA LYS A 169 -17.41 -4.91 16.50
C LYS A 169 -18.01 -4.81 15.09
N THR A 170 -17.67 -3.77 14.33
CA THR A 170 -18.14 -3.63 12.93
C THR A 170 -17.52 -4.69 12.02
N ALA A 171 -16.24 -5.05 12.23
CA ALA A 171 -15.57 -6.10 11.49
C ALA A 171 -16.20 -7.48 11.76
N GLN A 172 -16.55 -7.76 13.03
CA GLN A 172 -17.29 -8.97 13.40
C GLN A 172 -18.66 -9.05 12.73
N ALA A 173 -19.45 -7.97 12.74
CA ALA A 173 -20.75 -7.93 12.07
C ALA A 173 -20.63 -8.13 10.55
N ARG A 174 -19.58 -7.58 9.92
CA ARG A 174 -19.28 -7.82 8.49
C ARG A 174 -18.91 -9.27 8.22
N ALA A 175 -18.13 -9.91 9.10
CA ALA A 175 -17.77 -11.31 8.96
C ALA A 175 -19.00 -12.22 9.04
N GLU A 176 -19.91 -11.98 9.98
CA GLU A 176 -21.18 -12.71 10.10
C GLU A 176 -22.07 -12.53 8.86
N SER A 177 -22.18 -11.29 8.35
CA SER A 177 -22.91 -11.00 7.12
C SER A 177 -22.32 -11.73 5.91
N LEU A 178 -20.99 -11.75 5.77
CA LEU A 178 -20.31 -12.47 4.69
C LEU A 178 -20.48 -13.98 4.80
N THR A 179 -20.44 -14.56 6.01
CA THR A 179 -20.71 -15.99 6.18
C THR A 179 -22.14 -16.36 5.80
N THR A 180 -23.10 -15.49 6.10
CA THR A 180 -24.51 -15.68 5.70
C THR A 180 -24.68 -15.54 4.19
N ALA A 181 -23.99 -14.59 3.57
CA ALA A 181 -23.99 -14.41 2.11
C ALA A 181 -23.33 -15.59 1.38
N LEU A 182 -22.26 -16.17 1.94
CA LEU A 182 -21.61 -17.36 1.39
C LEU A 182 -22.55 -18.57 1.44
N ALA A 183 -23.21 -18.79 2.58
CA ALA A 183 -24.17 -19.89 2.73
C ALA A 183 -25.35 -19.77 1.75
N THR A 184 -25.86 -18.55 1.51
CA THR A 184 -26.93 -18.34 0.53
C THR A 184 -26.43 -18.51 -0.91
N ALA A 185 -25.20 -18.07 -1.22
CA ALA A 185 -24.59 -18.27 -2.54
C ALA A 185 -24.35 -19.76 -2.84
N GLU A 186 -23.86 -20.53 -1.87
CA GLU A 186 -23.68 -21.98 -2.00
C GLU A 186 -25.01 -22.71 -2.21
N ALA A 187 -26.06 -22.33 -1.48
CA ALA A 187 -27.40 -22.87 -1.68
C ALA A 187 -27.94 -22.56 -3.09
N ASN A 188 -27.73 -21.34 -3.59
CA ASN A 188 -28.13 -20.95 -4.94
C ASN A 188 -27.36 -21.70 -6.03
N LEU A 189 -26.06 -21.94 -5.83
CA LEU A 189 -25.22 -22.71 -6.76
C LEU A 189 -25.69 -24.17 -6.83
N ASN A 190 -25.97 -24.79 -5.69
CA ASN A 190 -26.47 -26.17 -5.65
C ASN A 190 -27.84 -26.29 -6.35
N ALA A 191 -28.75 -25.35 -6.08
CA ALA A 191 -30.05 -25.32 -6.76
C ALA A 191 -29.91 -25.09 -8.29
N ALA A 192 -28.94 -24.27 -8.72
CA ALA A 192 -28.67 -24.07 -10.14
C ALA A 192 -28.08 -25.33 -10.81
N ASN A 193 -27.18 -26.04 -10.12
CA ASN A 193 -26.60 -27.29 -10.60
C ASN A 193 -27.66 -28.40 -10.73
N GLU A 194 -28.58 -28.49 -9.78
CA GLU A 194 -29.72 -29.43 -9.84
C GLU A 194 -30.62 -29.15 -11.06
N ARG A 195 -30.99 -27.88 -11.29
CA ARG A 195 -31.77 -27.49 -12.48
C ARG A 195 -31.06 -27.83 -13.79
N ASN A 196 -29.76 -27.59 -13.85
CA ASN A 196 -28.96 -27.91 -15.05
C ASN A 196 -28.93 -29.43 -15.29
N ALA A 197 -28.78 -30.23 -14.23
CA ALA A 197 -28.81 -31.68 -14.33
C ALA A 197 -30.17 -32.21 -14.79
N GLU A 198 -31.28 -31.65 -14.29
CA GLU A 198 -32.63 -31.96 -14.75
C GLU A 198 -32.83 -31.61 -16.23
N GLN A 199 -32.36 -30.43 -16.65
CA GLN A 199 -32.48 -30.00 -18.04
C GLN A 199 -31.65 -30.86 -19.00
N HIS A 200 -30.45 -31.30 -18.57
CA HIS A 200 -29.66 -32.27 -19.34
C HIS A 200 -30.36 -33.63 -19.46
N ARG A 201 -31.00 -34.12 -18.40
CA ARG A 201 -31.79 -35.37 -18.45
C ARG A 201 -32.96 -35.23 -19.43
N ALA A 202 -33.75 -34.17 -19.33
CA ALA A 202 -34.88 -33.92 -20.23
C ALA A 202 -34.44 -33.82 -21.70
N ASN A 203 -33.35 -33.08 -21.99
CA ASN A 203 -32.79 -32.99 -23.34
C ASN A 203 -32.30 -34.36 -23.85
N SER A 204 -31.69 -35.18 -22.99
CA SER A 204 -31.21 -36.52 -23.38
C SER A 204 -32.37 -37.47 -23.71
N GLU A 205 -33.49 -37.38 -22.98
CA GLU A 205 -34.69 -38.15 -23.27
C GLU A 205 -35.34 -37.73 -24.58
N GLN A 206 -35.46 -36.42 -24.84
CA GLN A 206 -35.94 -35.89 -26.12
C GLN A 206 -35.07 -36.37 -27.29
N PHE A 207 -33.74 -36.34 -27.14
CA PHE A 207 -32.82 -36.84 -28.16
C PHE A 207 -33.02 -38.34 -28.44
N ARG A 208 -33.29 -39.13 -27.38
CA ARG A 208 -33.56 -40.57 -27.51
C ARG A 208 -34.86 -40.82 -28.27
N GLU A 209 -35.95 -40.14 -27.93
CA GLU A 209 -37.22 -40.22 -28.65
C GLU A 209 -37.07 -39.83 -30.13
N LEU A 210 -36.35 -38.74 -30.40
CA LEU A 210 -36.12 -38.29 -31.78
C LEU A 210 -35.37 -39.34 -32.58
N LYS A 211 -34.37 -39.99 -31.97
CA LYS A 211 -33.56 -41.03 -32.61
C LYS A 211 -34.37 -42.31 -32.87
N GLU A 212 -35.17 -42.75 -31.90
CA GLU A 212 -36.08 -43.90 -32.05
C GLU A 212 -37.13 -43.62 -33.16
N GLY A 213 -37.68 -42.41 -33.20
CA GLY A 213 -38.58 -41.96 -34.27
C GLY A 213 -37.90 -41.94 -35.64
N HIS A 214 -36.67 -41.44 -35.73
CA HIS A 214 -35.90 -41.42 -36.97
C HIS A 214 -35.55 -42.83 -37.47
N GLU A 215 -35.17 -43.74 -36.57
CA GLU A 215 -34.94 -45.15 -36.92
C GLU A 215 -36.23 -45.84 -37.40
N LYS A 216 -37.37 -45.54 -36.78
CA LYS A 216 -38.66 -46.06 -37.23
C LYS A 216 -39.00 -45.54 -38.64
N ALA A 217 -38.84 -44.24 -38.88
CA ALA A 217 -39.05 -43.66 -40.21
C ALA A 217 -38.12 -44.26 -41.27
N LEU A 218 -36.84 -44.52 -40.93
CA LEU A 218 -35.91 -45.21 -41.84
C LEU A 218 -36.30 -46.68 -42.10
N ARG A 219 -36.86 -47.37 -41.11
CA ARG A 219 -37.42 -48.73 -41.30
C ARG A 219 -38.63 -48.70 -42.22
N ASP A 220 -39.58 -47.80 -41.97
CA ASP A 220 -40.79 -47.65 -42.80
C ASP A 220 -40.43 -47.27 -44.24
N LEU A 221 -39.44 -46.38 -44.43
CA LEU A 221 -38.91 -46.02 -45.75
C LEU A 221 -38.26 -47.23 -46.45
N ARG A 222 -37.50 -48.06 -45.72
CA ARG A 222 -36.90 -49.29 -46.26
C ARG A 222 -37.96 -50.32 -46.64
N GLU A 223 -39.01 -50.49 -45.86
CA GLU A 223 -40.13 -51.38 -46.21
C GLU A 223 -40.89 -50.88 -47.44
N ALA A 224 -41.19 -49.58 -47.51
CA ALA A 224 -41.80 -48.96 -48.68
C ALA A 224 -40.90 -49.09 -49.93
N PHE A 225 -39.59 -48.88 -49.76
CA PHE A 225 -38.61 -49.06 -50.81
C PHE A 225 -38.48 -50.54 -51.22
N ALA A 226 -38.54 -51.50 -50.29
CA ALA A 226 -38.52 -52.92 -50.58
C ALA A 226 -39.79 -53.39 -51.31
N ALA A 227 -40.96 -52.83 -50.97
CA ALA A 227 -42.20 -53.06 -51.71
C ALA A 227 -42.11 -52.53 -53.15
N MET A 228 -41.60 -51.31 -53.34
CA MET A 228 -41.34 -50.74 -54.67
C MET A 228 -40.22 -51.48 -55.42
N SER A 229 -39.21 -51.97 -54.70
CA SER A 229 -38.10 -52.75 -55.26
C SER A 229 -38.53 -54.17 -55.63
N SER A 230 -39.51 -54.78 -54.95
CA SER A 230 -40.07 -56.09 -55.32
C SER A 230 -40.76 -56.04 -56.69
N ASP A 231 -41.41 -54.92 -57.03
CA ASP A 231 -42.00 -54.71 -58.36
C ASP A 231 -40.95 -54.33 -59.41
N ALA A 232 -39.90 -53.60 -59.04
CA ALA A 232 -38.79 -53.25 -59.95
C ALA A 232 -37.78 -54.42 -60.17
N LEU A 233 -37.49 -55.26 -59.16
CA LEU A 233 -36.56 -56.38 -59.24
C LEU A 233 -37.12 -57.56 -60.05
N LYS A 234 -38.44 -57.72 -60.15
CA LYS A 234 -39.04 -58.71 -61.05
C LYS A 234 -38.69 -58.47 -62.52
N GLN A 235 -38.24 -57.26 -62.87
CA GLN A 235 -37.85 -56.91 -64.23
C GLN A 235 -36.33 -56.93 -64.49
N LEU A 236 -35.45 -57.08 -63.49
CA LEU A 236 -34.00 -56.84 -63.68
C LEU A 236 -33.05 -57.88 -63.02
N GLN A 237 -33.53 -59.10 -62.77
CA GLN A 237 -32.88 -60.04 -61.84
C GLN A 237 -31.51 -60.67 -62.23
N PRO A 238 -31.04 -60.80 -63.49
CA PRO A 238 -29.77 -61.54 -63.71
C PRO A 238 -28.47 -60.71 -63.60
N GLU A 239 -28.44 -59.42 -63.93
CA GLU A 239 -27.17 -58.70 -64.16
C GLU A 239 -26.59 -57.99 -62.92
N PHE A 240 -27.41 -57.59 -61.95
CA PHE A 240 -26.94 -56.78 -60.81
C PHE A 240 -26.19 -57.60 -59.73
N LEU A 241 -26.59 -58.86 -59.53
CA LEU A 241 -26.03 -59.71 -58.47
C LEU A 241 -24.61 -60.20 -58.75
N GLN A 242 -24.16 -60.14 -60.00
CA GLN A 242 -22.78 -60.52 -60.37
C GLN A 242 -21.80 -59.38 -60.06
N LEU A 243 -22.18 -58.13 -60.30
CA LEU A 243 -21.30 -56.96 -60.14
C LEU A 243 -21.17 -56.49 -58.67
N ALA A 244 -22.20 -56.70 -57.85
CA ALA A 244 -22.20 -56.31 -56.43
C ALA A 244 -21.29 -57.21 -55.57
N ASN A 245 -21.17 -58.49 -55.90
CA ASN A 245 -20.34 -59.43 -55.14
C ASN A 245 -18.83 -59.23 -55.39
N GLU A 246 -18.42 -58.81 -56.59
CA GLU A 246 -17.01 -58.51 -56.89
C GLU A 246 -16.52 -57.19 -56.27
N THR A 247 -17.38 -56.19 -56.15
CA THR A 247 -17.02 -54.86 -55.65
C THR A 247 -16.96 -54.81 -54.11
N LEU A 248 -17.82 -55.57 -53.43
CA LEU A 248 -17.88 -55.61 -51.96
C LEU A 248 -16.75 -56.46 -51.34
N ALA A 249 -16.28 -57.49 -52.05
CA ALA A 249 -15.12 -58.28 -51.64
C ALA A 249 -13.82 -57.45 -51.67
N LYS A 250 -13.61 -56.61 -52.71
CA LYS A 250 -12.42 -55.76 -52.85
C LYS A 250 -12.37 -54.60 -51.84
N PHE A 251 -13.52 -54.12 -51.34
CA PHE A 251 -13.57 -53.03 -50.35
C PHE A 251 -13.30 -53.50 -48.91
N ASN A 252 -13.57 -54.76 -48.59
CA ASN A 252 -13.43 -55.30 -47.22
C ASN A 252 -11.98 -55.63 -46.84
N GLU A 253 -11.12 -55.89 -47.82
CA GLU A 253 -9.70 -56.23 -47.61
C GLU A 253 -8.80 -54.99 -47.42
N GLY A 254 -9.15 -53.85 -48.03
CA GLY A 254 -8.39 -52.60 -47.91
C GLY A 254 -8.64 -51.78 -46.63
N ALA A 255 -9.77 -51.96 -45.95
CA ALA A 255 -10.21 -51.07 -44.87
C ALA A 255 -9.70 -51.44 -43.46
N LYS A 256 -9.18 -52.66 -43.24
CA LYS A 256 -8.79 -53.13 -41.90
C LYS A 256 -7.34 -52.84 -41.51
N GLY A 257 -6.44 -52.62 -42.47
CA GLY A 257 -5.00 -52.43 -42.21
C GLY A 257 -4.59 -51.00 -41.83
N ASP A 258 -5.27 -49.98 -42.37
CA ASP A 258 -4.77 -48.59 -42.37
C ASP A 258 -5.33 -47.73 -41.20
N LEU A 259 -6.48 -48.12 -40.63
CA LEU A 259 -7.16 -47.31 -39.61
C LEU A 259 -6.44 -47.35 -38.24
N ALA A 260 -5.95 -48.52 -37.82
CA ALA A 260 -5.31 -48.70 -36.52
C ALA A 260 -3.93 -48.01 -36.44
N GLN A 261 -3.20 -47.96 -37.56
CA GLN A 261 -1.87 -47.34 -37.63
C GLN A 261 -1.95 -45.80 -37.69
N ARG A 262 -2.98 -45.25 -38.35
CA ARG A 262 -3.27 -43.80 -38.34
C ARG A 262 -3.80 -43.30 -36.99
N GLN A 263 -4.60 -44.09 -36.28
CA GLN A 263 -5.13 -43.72 -34.97
C GLN A 263 -4.02 -43.56 -33.90
N ALA A 264 -2.98 -44.41 -33.95
CA ALA A 264 -1.85 -44.35 -33.03
C ALA A 264 -0.88 -43.18 -33.33
N ALA A 265 -0.67 -42.85 -34.61
CA ALA A 265 0.16 -41.72 -35.03
C ALA A 265 -0.50 -40.36 -34.70
N ILE A 266 -1.83 -40.26 -34.84
CA ILE A 266 -2.58 -39.03 -34.52
C ILE A 266 -2.67 -38.80 -33.00
N ALA A 267 -2.85 -39.86 -32.20
CA ALA A 267 -2.88 -39.74 -30.73
C ALA A 267 -1.56 -39.23 -30.13
N THR A 268 -0.43 -39.50 -30.78
CA THR A 268 0.90 -39.07 -30.33
C THR A 268 1.20 -37.61 -30.72
N LEU A 269 0.61 -37.11 -31.82
CA LEU A 269 0.76 -35.73 -32.28
C LEU A 269 -0.23 -34.76 -31.64
N VAL A 270 -1.39 -35.23 -31.20
CA VAL A 270 -2.46 -34.40 -30.60
C VAL A 270 -2.28 -34.21 -29.08
N LYS A 271 -1.62 -35.14 -28.38
CA LYS A 271 -1.37 -35.04 -26.93
C LYS A 271 -0.66 -33.73 -26.48
N PRO A 272 0.43 -33.30 -27.13
CA PRO A 272 1.09 -32.04 -26.78
C PRO A 272 0.21 -30.81 -27.04
N LEU A 273 -0.66 -30.89 -28.06
CA LEU A 273 -1.60 -29.82 -28.40
C LEU A 273 -2.75 -29.73 -27.38
N GLU A 274 -3.24 -30.88 -26.91
CA GLU A 274 -4.26 -30.98 -25.85
C GLU A 274 -3.72 -30.44 -24.52
N GLU A 275 -2.49 -30.78 -24.14
CA GLU A 275 -1.84 -30.24 -22.94
C GLU A 275 -1.58 -28.73 -23.04
N GLN A 276 -1.13 -28.23 -24.20
CA GLN A 276 -0.96 -26.79 -24.42
C GLN A 276 -2.29 -26.03 -24.44
N LEU A 277 -3.35 -26.59 -25.04
CA LEU A 277 -4.70 -26.01 -25.00
C LEU A 277 -5.26 -25.99 -23.57
N LYS A 278 -4.96 -26.99 -22.75
CA LYS A 278 -5.40 -27.06 -21.35
C LYS A 278 -4.69 -26.03 -20.48
N VAL A 279 -3.38 -25.83 -20.68
CA VAL A 279 -2.61 -24.75 -20.05
C VAL A 279 -3.10 -23.38 -20.54
N TYR A 280 -3.40 -23.23 -21.83
CA TYR A 280 -3.94 -22.00 -22.39
C TYR A 280 -5.34 -21.68 -21.85
N GLN A 281 -6.23 -22.68 -21.76
CA GLN A 281 -7.55 -22.55 -21.14
C GLN A 281 -7.45 -22.22 -19.65
N GLN A 282 -6.51 -22.81 -18.91
CA GLN A 282 -6.26 -22.45 -17.51
C GLN A 282 -5.74 -21.01 -17.37
N ARG A 283 -4.82 -20.57 -18.25
CA ARG A 283 -4.34 -19.17 -18.26
C ARG A 283 -5.44 -18.19 -18.67
N LEU A 284 -6.31 -18.56 -19.60
CA LEU A 284 -7.45 -17.75 -20.03
C LEU A 284 -8.50 -17.65 -18.92
N ALA A 285 -8.87 -18.76 -18.29
CA ALA A 285 -9.78 -18.78 -17.14
C ALA A 285 -9.19 -17.98 -15.96
N GLN A 286 -7.89 -18.11 -15.70
CA GLN A 286 -7.22 -17.33 -14.66
C GLN A 286 -7.20 -15.84 -15.01
N SER A 287 -6.98 -15.47 -16.28
CA SER A 287 -7.08 -14.09 -16.76
C SER A 287 -8.49 -13.52 -16.62
N GLU A 288 -9.54 -14.28 -16.97
CA GLU A 288 -10.94 -13.88 -16.79
C GLU A 288 -11.29 -13.72 -15.30
N THR A 289 -10.75 -14.60 -14.45
CA THR A 289 -10.96 -14.51 -12.99
C THR A 289 -10.24 -13.28 -12.43
N THR A 290 -8.98 -13.04 -12.81
CA THR A 290 -8.23 -11.83 -12.41
C THR A 290 -8.91 -10.57 -12.94
N GLN A 291 -9.44 -10.58 -14.16
CA GLN A 291 -10.21 -9.47 -14.73
C GLN A 291 -11.50 -9.23 -13.92
N ALA A 292 -12.25 -10.26 -13.57
CA ALA A 292 -13.44 -10.14 -12.72
C ALA A 292 -13.11 -9.65 -11.31
N THR A 293 -11.98 -10.08 -10.75
CA THR A 293 -11.53 -9.67 -9.40
C THR A 293 -11.07 -8.21 -9.41
N MET A 294 -10.27 -7.80 -10.41
CA MET A 294 -9.83 -6.41 -10.60
C MET A 294 -11.01 -5.49 -10.90
N MET A 295 -11.97 -5.92 -11.74
CA MET A 295 -13.19 -5.16 -12.00
C MET A 295 -14.05 -5.05 -10.73
N GLY A 296 -14.07 -6.09 -9.89
CA GLY A 296 -14.71 -6.10 -8.57
C GLY A 296 -14.03 -5.16 -7.57
N GLU A 297 -12.70 -5.10 -7.55
CA GLU A 297 -11.94 -4.14 -6.74
C GLU A 297 -12.14 -2.70 -7.22
N VAL A 298 -12.11 -2.47 -8.54
CA VAL A 298 -12.45 -1.18 -9.15
C VAL A 298 -13.89 -0.79 -8.79
N SER A 299 -14.86 -1.70 -8.87
CA SER A 299 -16.24 -1.45 -8.47
C SER A 299 -16.35 -1.11 -6.97
N LYS A 300 -15.61 -1.82 -6.11
CA LYS A 300 -15.58 -1.57 -4.66
C LYS A 300 -14.96 -0.19 -4.36
N HIS A 301 -13.87 0.16 -5.03
CA HIS A 301 -13.26 1.48 -4.94
C HIS A 301 -14.15 2.58 -5.52
N LEU A 302 -14.91 2.32 -6.59
CA LEU A 302 -15.93 3.24 -7.10
C LEU A 302 -17.06 3.44 -6.09
N THR A 303 -17.42 2.41 -5.33
CA THR A 303 -18.43 2.53 -4.27
C THR A 303 -17.90 3.38 -3.11
N THR A 304 -16.65 3.20 -2.72
CA THR A 304 -15.97 4.04 -1.71
C THR A 304 -15.76 5.48 -2.19
N LEU A 305 -15.47 5.68 -3.48
CA LEU A 305 -15.37 7.00 -4.10
C LEU A 305 -16.73 7.69 -4.22
N ALA A 306 -17.80 6.96 -4.51
CA ALA A 306 -19.17 7.48 -4.47
C ALA A 306 -19.56 7.92 -3.04
N GLN A 307 -19.12 7.18 -2.03
CA GLN A 307 -19.27 7.56 -0.63
C GLN A 307 -18.48 8.84 -0.30
N HIS A 308 -17.21 8.95 -0.72
CA HIS A 308 -16.41 10.16 -0.54
C HIS A 308 -16.96 11.36 -1.32
N SER A 309 -17.52 11.15 -2.51
CA SER A 309 -18.22 12.17 -3.30
C SER A 309 -19.48 12.66 -2.60
N THR A 310 -20.16 11.80 -1.83
CA THR A 310 -21.32 12.19 -1.02
C THR A 310 -20.86 13.08 0.14
N THR A 311 -19.76 12.73 0.82
CA THR A 311 -19.15 13.55 1.89
C THR A 311 -18.69 14.91 1.36
N LEU A 312 -18.00 14.96 0.22
CA LEU A 312 -17.62 16.19 -0.48
C LEU A 312 -18.84 17.02 -0.89
N SER A 313 -19.93 16.38 -1.33
CA SER A 313 -21.19 17.07 -1.64
C SER A 313 -21.78 17.75 -0.40
N THR A 314 -21.74 17.11 0.78
CA THR A 314 -22.15 17.71 2.06
C THR A 314 -21.26 18.89 2.49
N GLU A 315 -19.94 18.81 2.33
CA GLU A 315 -19.03 19.94 2.58
C GLU A 315 -19.22 21.08 1.56
N THR A 316 -19.58 20.75 0.32
CA THR A 316 -19.90 21.71 -0.75
C THR A 316 -21.18 22.50 -0.46
N ILE A 317 -22.12 21.97 0.35
CA ILE A 317 -23.30 22.72 0.81
C ILE A 317 -22.89 23.90 1.70
N GLN A 318 -21.82 23.76 2.50
CA GLN A 318 -21.33 24.83 3.37
C GLN A 318 -20.54 25.90 2.60
N LEU A 319 -19.84 25.51 1.52
CA LEU A 319 -19.13 26.44 0.63
C LEU A 319 -20.06 27.26 -0.29
N ARG A 320 -21.33 26.83 -0.42
CA ARG A 320 -22.39 27.43 -1.26
C ARG A 320 -22.73 28.89 -0.91
N ARG A 321 -22.44 29.33 0.32
CA ARG A 321 -22.64 30.73 0.76
C ARG A 321 -21.60 31.72 0.22
N VAL A 322 -20.50 31.24 -0.36
CA VAL A 322 -19.31 32.05 -0.68
C VAL A 322 -19.15 32.33 -2.19
N LEU A 323 -19.92 31.70 -3.08
CA LEU A 323 -19.73 31.75 -4.55
C LEU A 323 -20.65 32.75 -5.29
N SER A 324 -20.63 34.03 -4.90
CA SER A 324 -21.50 35.06 -5.49
C SER A 324 -21.03 35.68 -6.82
N SER A 325 -19.81 35.39 -7.31
CA SER A 325 -19.24 35.99 -8.52
C SER A 325 -18.82 34.96 -9.59
N GLY A 326 -18.85 35.36 -10.87
CA GLY A 326 -18.48 34.50 -12.00
C GLY A 326 -17.03 33.99 -11.95
N GLN A 327 -16.10 34.82 -11.45
CA GLN A 327 -14.69 34.46 -11.29
C GLN A 327 -14.47 33.44 -10.15
N ALA A 328 -15.23 33.56 -9.05
CA ALA A 328 -15.16 32.61 -7.95
C ALA A 328 -15.68 31.21 -8.36
N ARG A 329 -16.71 31.18 -9.23
CA ARG A 329 -17.24 29.93 -9.79
C ARG A 329 -16.23 29.21 -10.69
N GLY A 330 -15.55 29.93 -11.58
CA GLY A 330 -14.51 29.35 -12.45
C GLY A 330 -13.40 28.70 -11.64
N ARG A 331 -12.82 29.44 -10.68
CA ARG A 331 -11.77 28.93 -9.78
C ARG A 331 -12.20 27.72 -8.96
N TRP A 332 -13.46 27.66 -8.54
CA TRP A 332 -13.98 26.50 -7.82
C TRP A 332 -14.13 25.27 -8.73
N GLY A 333 -14.56 25.47 -9.98
CA GLY A 333 -14.60 24.41 -10.98
C GLY A 333 -13.21 23.82 -11.25
N GLU A 334 -12.21 24.68 -11.44
CA GLU A 334 -10.81 24.31 -11.65
C GLU A 334 -10.22 23.57 -10.44
N GLU A 335 -10.39 24.11 -9.23
CA GLU A 335 -9.87 23.47 -8.00
C GLU A 335 -10.57 22.13 -7.72
N THR A 336 -11.87 22.01 -8.03
CA THR A 336 -12.57 20.73 -7.91
C THR A 336 -12.05 19.73 -8.94
N LEU A 337 -11.83 20.17 -10.18
CA LEU A 337 -11.26 19.35 -11.24
C LEU A 337 -9.87 18.83 -10.87
N ARG A 338 -8.99 19.68 -10.33
CA ARG A 338 -7.66 19.30 -9.81
C ARG A 338 -7.76 18.16 -8.79
N ARG A 339 -8.57 18.34 -7.75
CA ARG A 339 -8.74 17.36 -6.67
C ARG A 339 -9.26 16.02 -7.17
N VAL A 340 -10.14 16.04 -8.18
CA VAL A 340 -10.70 14.84 -8.80
C VAL A 340 -9.63 14.05 -9.56
N VAL A 341 -8.74 14.74 -10.26
CA VAL A 341 -7.62 14.13 -11.00
C VAL A 341 -6.58 13.56 -10.02
N GLU A 342 -6.23 14.30 -8.96
CA GLU A 342 -5.37 13.80 -7.87
C GLU A 342 -5.96 12.55 -7.20
N ALA A 343 -7.27 12.54 -6.93
CA ALA A 343 -7.97 11.39 -6.35
C ALA A 343 -8.01 10.17 -7.29
N ALA A 344 -7.92 10.38 -8.61
CA ALA A 344 -7.76 9.31 -9.59
C ALA A 344 -6.35 8.68 -9.57
N GLY A 345 -5.43 9.22 -8.78
CA GLY A 345 -4.05 8.75 -8.65
C GLY A 345 -3.09 9.37 -9.67
N MET A 346 -3.50 10.47 -10.31
CA MET A 346 -2.66 11.19 -11.28
C MET A 346 -1.85 12.27 -10.58
N SER A 347 -0.57 12.40 -10.94
CA SER A 347 0.32 13.40 -10.36
C SER A 347 0.37 14.67 -11.21
N ALA A 348 0.27 15.82 -10.55
CA ALA A 348 0.49 17.11 -11.20
C ALA A 348 1.91 17.16 -11.75
N HIS A 349 2.07 17.61 -13.00
CA HIS A 349 3.33 17.76 -13.76
C HIS A 349 3.84 16.51 -14.52
N CYS A 350 3.36 15.30 -14.22
CA CYS A 350 3.66 14.10 -15.04
C CYS A 350 2.46 13.67 -15.88
N ASP A 351 1.25 13.68 -15.31
CA ASP A 351 0.06 13.07 -15.92
C ASP A 351 -0.96 14.09 -16.43
N PHE A 352 -0.87 15.36 -16.04
CA PHE A 352 -1.74 16.42 -16.57
C PHE A 352 -1.10 17.81 -16.50
N VAL A 353 -1.59 18.72 -17.35
CA VAL A 353 -1.16 20.13 -17.42
C VAL A 353 -2.38 21.02 -17.23
N GLU A 354 -2.31 21.93 -16.25
CA GLU A 354 -3.29 22.99 -15.98
C GLU A 354 -2.77 24.34 -16.50
N GLN A 355 -3.67 25.29 -16.78
CA GLN A 355 -3.26 26.66 -17.12
C GLN A 355 -3.20 27.61 -15.92
N GLU A 356 -2.17 28.46 -15.91
CA GLU A 356 -2.07 29.58 -14.96
C GLU A 356 -2.80 30.86 -15.44
N ARG A 357 -3.16 30.99 -16.74
CA ARG A 357 -3.94 32.13 -17.29
C ARG A 357 -4.76 31.77 -18.54
N ALA A 358 -6.01 32.25 -18.56
CA ALA A 358 -6.93 32.17 -19.70
C ALA A 358 -6.45 33.04 -20.89
N GLU A 359 -5.80 32.42 -21.87
CA GLU A 359 -5.74 32.94 -23.24
C GLU A 359 -6.82 32.22 -24.06
N ASP A 360 -7.64 33.00 -24.78
CA ASP A 360 -8.79 32.50 -25.55
C ASP A 360 -8.38 31.42 -26.57
N GLY A 361 -8.61 30.15 -26.20
CA GLY A 361 -8.48 29.03 -27.13
C GLY A 361 -7.91 27.72 -26.59
N LYS A 362 -7.55 27.62 -25.30
CA LYS A 362 -7.01 26.38 -24.70
C LYS A 362 -7.98 25.74 -23.69
N PRO A 363 -7.99 24.40 -23.57
CA PRO A 363 -8.83 23.68 -22.61
C PRO A 363 -8.31 23.83 -21.16
N ASP A 364 -9.21 23.73 -20.18
CA ASP A 364 -8.89 23.91 -18.75
C ASP A 364 -7.89 22.86 -18.22
N LEU A 365 -7.96 21.63 -18.73
CA LEU A 365 -7.10 20.54 -18.31
C LEU A 365 -6.79 19.60 -19.48
N VAL A 366 -5.51 19.23 -19.60
CA VAL A 366 -5.03 18.23 -20.55
C VAL A 366 -4.40 17.08 -19.77
N VAL A 367 -5.03 15.90 -19.83
CA VAL A 367 -4.55 14.68 -19.17
C VAL A 367 -3.78 13.83 -20.17
N LYS A 368 -2.52 13.53 -19.87
CA LYS A 368 -1.66 12.65 -20.64
C LYS A 368 -1.90 11.21 -20.20
N LEU A 369 -2.09 10.35 -21.18
CA LEU A 369 -2.22 8.92 -21.02
C LEU A 369 -0.98 8.22 -21.56
N PRO A 370 -0.63 7.03 -21.04
CA PRO A 370 0.45 6.26 -21.62
C PRO A 370 0.14 5.87 -23.08
N GLY A 371 1.20 5.77 -23.91
CA GLY A 371 1.09 5.69 -25.37
C GLY A 371 0.96 7.04 -26.10
N ASP A 372 1.36 8.15 -25.47
CA ASP A 372 1.26 9.55 -25.96
C ASP A 372 -0.17 10.04 -26.27
N ARG A 373 -1.21 9.38 -25.73
CA ARG A 373 -2.59 9.82 -25.94
C ARG A 373 -2.96 10.92 -24.96
N VAL A 374 -3.95 11.72 -25.34
CA VAL A 374 -4.37 12.89 -24.56
C VAL A 374 -5.88 12.93 -24.38
N ILE A 375 -6.36 13.09 -23.15
CA ILE A 375 -7.75 13.43 -22.83
C ILE A 375 -7.82 14.92 -22.56
N ILE A 376 -8.77 15.58 -23.23
CA ILE A 376 -9.02 17.01 -23.08
C ILE A 376 -10.24 17.18 -22.18
N VAL A 377 -10.11 17.97 -21.11
CA VAL A 377 -11.17 18.24 -20.15
C VAL A 377 -11.40 19.75 -20.05
N ASP A 378 -12.66 20.16 -20.17
CA ASP A 378 -13.12 21.54 -20.02
C ASP A 378 -14.10 21.58 -18.84
N SER A 379 -13.87 22.47 -17.87
CA SER A 379 -14.74 22.62 -16.72
C SER A 379 -15.77 23.70 -16.99
N LYS A 380 -17.05 23.39 -16.76
CA LYS A 380 -18.08 24.43 -16.72
C LYS A 380 -18.83 24.37 -15.43
N VAL A 381 -18.93 25.52 -14.78
CA VAL A 381 -19.79 25.72 -13.61
C VAL A 381 -21.03 26.50 -14.06
N PRO A 382 -22.18 25.82 -14.25
CA PRO A 382 -23.47 26.47 -14.44
C PRO A 382 -23.82 27.42 -13.29
N ASP A 383 -24.87 28.21 -13.50
CA ASP A 383 -25.35 29.13 -12.48
C ASP A 383 -25.94 28.35 -11.29
N LEU A 384 -25.44 28.62 -10.08
CA LEU A 384 -25.84 27.93 -8.86
C LEU A 384 -27.16 28.47 -8.29
N ASP A 385 -27.58 29.68 -8.70
CA ASP A 385 -28.83 30.32 -8.24
C ASP A 385 -30.08 29.52 -8.67
N PHE A 386 -29.96 28.77 -9.76
CA PHE A 386 -30.96 27.81 -10.22
C PHE A 386 -31.26 26.71 -9.19
N LEU A 387 -30.24 26.19 -8.49
CA LEU A 387 -30.44 25.16 -7.47
C LEU A 387 -31.21 25.69 -6.26
N ASN A 388 -31.05 26.99 -5.95
CA ASN A 388 -31.82 27.65 -4.88
C ASN A 388 -33.28 27.85 -5.30
N ALA A 389 -33.51 28.33 -6.54
CA ALA A 389 -34.86 28.52 -7.07
C ALA A 389 -35.67 27.20 -7.12
N LEU A 390 -35.00 26.09 -7.47
CA LEU A 390 -35.55 24.73 -7.47
C LEU A 390 -36.09 24.25 -6.12
N SER A 391 -35.50 24.72 -5.01
CA SER A 391 -35.85 24.26 -3.66
C SER A 391 -37.06 24.98 -3.05
N VAL A 392 -37.54 26.07 -3.67
CA VAL A 392 -38.55 26.99 -3.11
C VAL A 392 -39.75 27.18 -4.05
N THR A 393 -39.86 26.44 -5.16
CA THR A 393 -40.90 26.67 -6.18
C THR A 393 -41.91 25.53 -6.34
N ASP A 394 -43.08 25.90 -6.86
CA ASP A 394 -44.22 25.04 -7.23
C ASP A 394 -43.89 24.12 -8.44
N GLU A 395 -44.58 22.99 -8.58
CA GLU A 395 -44.20 21.89 -9.50
C GLU A 395 -44.12 22.34 -10.98
N LEU A 396 -44.98 23.25 -11.41
CA LEU A 396 -44.95 23.81 -12.77
C LEU A 396 -43.72 24.68 -13.03
N LYS A 397 -43.30 25.47 -12.03
CA LYS A 397 -42.16 26.38 -12.14
C LYS A 397 -40.82 25.63 -12.00
N ARG A 398 -40.84 24.50 -11.27
CA ARG A 398 -39.74 23.53 -11.24
C ARG A 398 -39.40 23.00 -12.64
N GLY A 399 -40.40 22.59 -13.41
CA GLY A 399 -40.22 22.08 -14.77
C GLY A 399 -39.60 23.09 -15.73
N GLU A 400 -40.04 24.35 -15.68
CA GLU A 400 -39.48 25.45 -16.49
C GLU A 400 -38.01 25.72 -16.17
N LEU A 401 -37.66 25.74 -14.88
CA LEU A 401 -36.30 25.95 -14.43
C LEU A 401 -35.39 24.79 -14.89
N LEU A 402 -35.83 23.53 -14.72
CA LEU A 402 -35.05 22.35 -15.15
C LEU A 402 -34.74 22.39 -16.65
N LYS A 403 -35.74 22.76 -17.46
CA LYS A 403 -35.59 22.91 -18.91
C LYS A 403 -34.66 24.06 -19.29
N ALA A 404 -34.76 25.21 -18.61
CA ALA A 404 -33.85 26.33 -18.86
C ALA A 404 -32.38 25.98 -18.55
N HIS A 405 -32.14 25.18 -17.51
CA HIS A 405 -30.80 24.69 -17.18
C HIS A 405 -30.27 23.69 -18.21
N SER A 406 -31.09 22.73 -18.65
CA SER A 406 -30.69 21.77 -19.69
C SER A 406 -30.42 22.47 -21.04
N ASP A 407 -31.23 23.45 -21.43
CA ASP A 407 -31.03 24.25 -22.65
C ASP A 407 -29.71 25.05 -22.59
N LYS A 408 -29.38 25.63 -21.43
CA LYS A 408 -28.10 26.33 -21.22
C LYS A 408 -26.90 25.39 -21.33
N LEU A 409 -27.04 24.15 -20.81
CA LEU A 409 -26.00 23.14 -20.93
C LEU A 409 -25.86 22.64 -22.38
N ARG A 410 -26.96 22.47 -23.12
CA ARG A 410 -26.92 22.20 -24.58
C ARG A 410 -26.18 23.28 -25.34
N GLY A 411 -26.44 24.55 -25.03
CA GLY A 411 -25.71 25.67 -25.61
C GLY A 411 -24.21 25.61 -25.34
N THR A 412 -23.82 25.24 -24.12
CA THR A 412 -22.41 25.04 -23.73
C THR A 412 -21.76 23.90 -24.51
N ILE A 413 -22.44 22.74 -24.61
CA ILE A 413 -21.95 21.57 -25.36
C ILE A 413 -21.77 21.91 -26.83
N LYS A 414 -22.71 22.67 -27.42
CA LYS A 414 -22.61 23.12 -28.82
C LYS A 414 -21.38 24.01 -29.02
N ALA A 415 -21.20 25.01 -28.16
CA ALA A 415 -20.03 25.90 -28.22
C ALA A 415 -18.71 25.15 -28.02
N LEU A 416 -18.68 24.14 -27.14
CA LEU A 416 -17.51 23.30 -26.90
C LEU A 416 -17.18 22.41 -28.12
N ALA A 417 -18.19 21.80 -28.72
CA ALA A 417 -18.02 20.98 -29.93
C ALA A 417 -17.52 21.81 -31.12
N GLU A 418 -17.94 23.08 -31.24
CA GLU A 418 -17.47 24.00 -32.28
C GLU A 418 -16.01 24.43 -32.10
N ARG A 419 -15.46 24.38 -30.88
CA ARG A 419 -14.04 24.69 -30.61
C ARG A 419 -13.07 23.60 -31.07
N ASP A 420 -13.56 22.37 -31.27
CA ASP A 420 -12.83 21.21 -31.78
C ASP A 420 -11.40 21.08 -31.22
N TYR A 421 -11.25 21.08 -29.90
CA TYR A 421 -9.94 20.90 -29.27
C TYR A 421 -9.17 19.65 -29.77
N PRO A 422 -9.79 18.49 -30.07
CA PRO A 422 -9.07 17.30 -30.52
C PRO A 422 -8.21 17.52 -31.78
N SER A 423 -8.58 18.42 -32.70
CA SER A 423 -7.77 18.71 -33.88
C SER A 423 -6.51 19.53 -33.58
N GLN A 424 -6.43 20.16 -32.41
CA GLN A 424 -5.30 20.99 -31.98
C GLN A 424 -4.20 20.20 -31.26
N PHE A 425 -4.47 18.96 -30.85
CA PHE A 425 -3.54 18.12 -30.10
C PHE A 425 -3.25 16.80 -30.83
N PRO A 426 -1.97 16.51 -31.15
CA PRO A 426 -1.60 15.23 -31.77
C PRO A 426 -1.93 14.07 -30.83
N LYS A 427 -2.58 13.02 -31.36
CA LYS A 427 -3.01 11.80 -30.62
C LYS A 427 -4.04 12.05 -29.49
N ALA A 428 -4.78 13.16 -29.52
CA ALA A 428 -5.94 13.32 -28.64
C ALA A 428 -7.00 12.24 -28.88
N LEU A 429 -7.76 11.90 -27.85
CA LEU A 429 -9.00 11.13 -28.03
C LEU A 429 -9.99 11.97 -28.82
N ASP A 430 -10.81 11.28 -29.63
CA ASP A 430 -11.84 11.93 -30.45
C ASP A 430 -12.92 12.64 -29.62
N HIS A 431 -12.95 12.47 -28.30
CA HIS A 431 -13.95 13.04 -27.40
C HIS A 431 -13.34 14.05 -26.42
N VAL A 432 -14.05 15.17 -26.22
CA VAL A 432 -13.76 16.16 -25.18
C VAL A 432 -14.62 15.87 -23.95
N VAL A 433 -14.05 15.92 -22.75
CA VAL A 433 -14.80 15.73 -21.51
C VAL A 433 -15.26 17.08 -20.97
N LEU A 434 -16.57 17.29 -20.86
CA LEU A 434 -17.15 18.43 -20.16
C LEU A 434 -17.39 18.07 -18.69
N PHE A 435 -16.62 18.70 -17.81
CA PHE A 435 -16.67 18.45 -16.37
C PHE A 435 -17.69 19.37 -15.67
N LEU A 436 -18.59 18.76 -14.91
CA LEU A 436 -19.57 19.40 -14.04
C LEU A 436 -19.20 19.13 -12.58
N PRO A 437 -18.90 20.15 -11.76
CA PRO A 437 -18.31 19.96 -10.42
C PRO A 437 -19.29 19.42 -9.38
N ALA A 438 -20.59 19.40 -9.66
CA ALA A 438 -21.60 18.89 -8.73
C ALA A 438 -22.53 17.89 -9.43
N GLU A 439 -22.73 16.74 -8.78
CA GLU A 439 -23.65 15.69 -9.26
C GLU A 439 -25.08 16.21 -9.39
N SER A 440 -25.52 17.08 -8.47
CA SER A 440 -26.86 17.69 -8.50
C SER A 440 -27.10 18.56 -9.74
N LEU A 441 -26.07 19.21 -10.29
CA LEU A 441 -26.17 19.99 -11.52
C LEU A 441 -26.33 19.08 -12.74
N PHE A 442 -25.66 17.93 -12.72
CA PHE A 442 -25.78 16.91 -13.75
C PHE A 442 -27.16 16.24 -13.71
N SER A 443 -27.60 15.77 -12.53
CA SER A 443 -28.93 15.17 -12.36
C SER A 443 -30.06 16.11 -12.76
N ALA A 444 -30.00 17.38 -12.35
CA ALA A 444 -31.01 18.38 -12.73
C ALA A 444 -31.07 18.63 -14.24
N ALA A 445 -29.93 18.57 -14.94
CA ALA A 445 -29.91 18.70 -16.40
C ALA A 445 -30.58 17.50 -17.11
N LEU A 446 -30.37 16.29 -16.59
CA LEU A 446 -31.00 15.07 -17.13
C LEU A 446 -32.50 15.00 -16.85
N GLU A 447 -32.95 15.55 -15.72
CA GLU A 447 -34.37 15.69 -15.44
C GLU A 447 -35.07 16.62 -16.43
N GLY A 448 -34.41 17.74 -16.78
CA GLY A 448 -34.90 18.67 -17.80
C GLY A 448 -34.81 18.15 -19.23
N ASP A 449 -33.88 17.23 -19.49
CA ASP A 449 -33.65 16.64 -20.82
C ASP A 449 -32.96 15.27 -20.73
N ARG A 450 -33.77 14.22 -20.95
CA ARG A 450 -33.33 12.82 -20.81
C ARG A 450 -32.38 12.36 -21.92
N ASP A 451 -32.39 13.02 -23.07
CA ASP A 451 -31.57 12.66 -24.23
C ASP A 451 -30.21 13.37 -24.24
N LEU A 452 -29.94 14.23 -23.25
CA LEU A 452 -28.77 15.10 -23.22
C LEU A 452 -27.44 14.34 -23.31
N ILE A 453 -27.32 13.19 -22.63
CA ILE A 453 -26.10 12.36 -22.64
C ILE A 453 -25.82 11.83 -24.04
N VAL A 454 -26.83 11.22 -24.66
CA VAL A 454 -26.71 10.61 -26.00
C VAL A 454 -26.43 11.70 -27.04
N TRP A 455 -27.13 12.83 -26.92
CA TRP A 455 -26.96 13.98 -27.81
C TRP A 455 -25.57 14.63 -27.71
N ALA A 456 -25.02 14.73 -26.49
CA ALA A 456 -23.66 15.22 -26.26
C ALA A 456 -22.61 14.28 -26.86
N ALA A 457 -22.78 12.98 -26.64
CA ALA A 457 -21.87 11.95 -27.15
C ALA A 457 -21.81 11.93 -28.69
N GLN A 458 -22.94 12.12 -29.38
CA GLN A 458 -22.99 12.27 -30.84
C GLN A 458 -22.18 13.47 -31.36
N ARG A 459 -21.95 14.48 -30.51
CA ARG A 459 -21.13 15.66 -30.79
C ARG A 459 -19.70 15.55 -30.25
N ARG A 460 -19.28 14.34 -29.90
CA ARG A 460 -17.96 14.05 -29.33
C ARG A 460 -17.68 14.80 -28.02
N VAL A 461 -18.74 15.09 -27.25
CA VAL A 461 -18.63 15.68 -25.91
C VAL A 461 -19.16 14.68 -24.88
N THR A 462 -18.31 14.29 -23.95
CA THR A 462 -18.66 13.37 -22.85
C THR A 462 -18.90 14.18 -21.59
N LEU A 463 -20.10 14.08 -21.01
CA LEU A 463 -20.41 14.71 -19.74
C LEU A 463 -19.80 13.89 -18.60
N ALA A 464 -19.06 14.54 -17.70
CA ALA A 464 -18.49 13.89 -16.52
C ALA A 464 -18.70 14.75 -15.27
N THR A 465 -18.91 14.05 -14.16
CA THR A 465 -18.97 14.55 -12.78
C THR A 465 -17.73 14.05 -12.03
N PRO A 466 -17.45 14.50 -10.79
CA PRO A 466 -16.30 14.01 -10.01
C PRO A 466 -16.17 12.49 -10.00
N ALA A 467 -17.26 11.76 -9.75
CA ALA A 467 -17.25 10.31 -9.68
C ALA A 467 -16.98 9.65 -11.05
N SER A 468 -17.64 10.13 -12.11
CA SER A 468 -17.50 9.55 -13.45
C SER A 468 -16.18 9.93 -14.11
N LEU A 469 -15.61 11.10 -13.82
CA LEU A 469 -14.27 11.47 -14.28
C LEU A 469 -13.19 10.59 -13.62
N ILE A 470 -13.28 10.35 -12.30
CA ILE A 470 -12.36 9.42 -11.62
C ILE A 470 -12.46 8.01 -12.22
N ALA A 471 -13.69 7.54 -12.46
CA ALA A 471 -13.92 6.24 -13.08
C ALA A 471 -13.30 6.15 -14.47
N LEU A 472 -13.49 7.18 -15.30
CA LEU A 472 -12.94 7.27 -16.65
C LEU A 472 -11.41 7.26 -16.62
N LEU A 473 -10.79 8.13 -15.83
CA LEU A 473 -9.33 8.25 -15.74
C LEU A 473 -8.68 6.97 -15.20
N ARG A 474 -9.27 6.35 -14.17
CA ARG A 474 -8.78 5.06 -13.63
C ARG A 474 -8.98 3.91 -14.60
N SER A 475 -10.11 3.84 -15.28
CA SER A 475 -10.38 2.79 -16.28
C SER A 475 -9.37 2.85 -17.42
N VAL A 476 -9.09 4.07 -17.91
CA VAL A 476 -8.10 4.28 -18.97
C VAL A 476 -6.68 3.95 -18.47
N SER A 477 -6.31 4.37 -17.27
CA SER A 477 -5.02 4.04 -16.65
C SER A 477 -4.84 2.52 -16.47
N ALA A 478 -5.84 1.84 -15.92
CA ALA A 478 -5.83 0.40 -15.69
C ALA A 478 -5.81 -0.40 -17.00
N SER A 479 -6.57 0.02 -18.02
CA SER A 479 -6.58 -0.62 -19.33
C SER A 479 -5.22 -0.58 -20.02
N TRP A 480 -4.37 0.39 -19.70
CA TRP A 480 -3.10 0.59 -20.38
C TRP A 480 -1.89 -0.01 -19.65
N LEU A 481 -1.95 -0.15 -18.32
CA LEU A 481 -0.97 -0.91 -17.55
C LEU A 481 -0.82 -2.36 -18.07
N HIS A 482 -1.91 -2.94 -18.58
CA HIS A 482 -1.91 -4.26 -19.23
C HIS A 482 -1.28 -4.29 -20.63
N HIS A 483 -1.29 -3.17 -21.37
CA HIS A 483 -0.69 -3.09 -22.71
C HIS A 483 0.84 -3.06 -22.64
N GLU A 484 1.41 -2.25 -21.75
CA GLU A 484 2.86 -2.16 -21.49
C GLU A 484 3.46 -3.50 -21.01
N GLN A 485 2.73 -4.23 -20.15
CA GLN A 485 3.15 -5.57 -19.70
C GLN A 485 3.15 -6.61 -20.84
N THR A 486 2.25 -6.48 -21.81
CA THR A 486 2.15 -7.41 -22.94
C THR A 486 3.28 -7.18 -23.96
N VAL A 487 3.67 -5.92 -24.20
CA VAL A 487 4.78 -5.57 -25.10
C VAL A 487 6.12 -5.98 -24.49
N ASN A 488 6.36 -5.68 -23.21
CA ASN A 488 7.59 -6.10 -22.51
C ASN A 488 7.72 -7.62 -22.43
N ALA A 489 6.64 -8.36 -22.22
CA ALA A 489 6.69 -9.83 -22.18
C ALA A 489 7.16 -10.44 -23.53
N ARG A 490 6.82 -9.80 -24.65
CA ARG A 490 7.25 -10.25 -25.98
C ARG A 490 8.74 -9.97 -26.22
N GLU A 491 9.21 -8.78 -25.87
CA GLU A 491 10.63 -8.42 -25.99
C GLU A 491 11.52 -9.29 -25.07
N ILE A 492 11.06 -9.57 -23.85
CA ILE A 492 11.73 -10.49 -22.93
C ILE A 492 11.77 -11.92 -23.51
N ALA A 493 10.69 -12.39 -24.11
CA ALA A 493 10.65 -13.72 -24.73
C ALA A 493 11.59 -13.84 -25.93
N GLU A 494 11.68 -12.81 -26.77
CA GLU A 494 12.61 -12.75 -27.90
C GLU A 494 14.07 -12.72 -27.41
N ALA A 495 14.39 -11.86 -26.43
CA ALA A 495 15.73 -11.79 -25.84
C ALA A 495 16.13 -13.09 -25.11
N ALA A 496 15.20 -13.74 -24.41
CA ALA A 496 15.43 -15.03 -23.76
C ALA A 496 15.68 -16.16 -24.77
N SER A 497 14.93 -16.17 -25.89
CA SER A 497 15.14 -17.12 -26.98
C SER A 497 16.52 -16.95 -27.62
N GLU A 498 16.94 -15.71 -27.87
CA GLU A 498 18.27 -15.41 -28.39
C GLU A 498 19.38 -15.85 -27.43
N LEU A 499 19.23 -15.55 -26.14
CA LEU A 499 20.19 -15.97 -25.11
C LEU A 499 20.32 -17.49 -25.06
N PHE A 500 19.20 -18.23 -25.05
CA PHE A 500 19.21 -19.69 -25.01
C PHE A 500 19.90 -20.29 -26.24
N SER A 501 19.65 -19.72 -27.43
CA SER A 501 20.34 -20.10 -28.67
C SER A 501 21.86 -19.89 -28.60
N ARG A 502 22.30 -18.77 -28.04
CA ARG A 502 23.73 -18.46 -27.83
C ARG A 502 24.36 -19.41 -26.82
N VAL A 503 23.69 -19.70 -25.70
CA VAL A 503 24.16 -20.67 -24.69
C VAL A 503 24.26 -22.07 -25.28
N ALA A 504 23.27 -22.52 -26.06
CA ALA A 504 23.30 -23.82 -26.72
C ALA A 504 24.47 -23.95 -27.72
N THR A 505 24.84 -22.84 -28.39
CA THR A 505 26.01 -22.82 -29.26
C THR A 505 27.31 -22.85 -28.46
N PHE A 506 27.38 -22.11 -27.36
CA PHE A 506 28.53 -22.08 -26.46
C PHE A 506 28.80 -23.45 -25.81
N THR A 507 27.77 -24.15 -25.34
CA THR A 507 27.91 -25.50 -24.75
C THR A 507 28.43 -26.52 -25.76
N ARG A 508 28.05 -26.39 -27.05
CA ARG A 508 28.61 -27.22 -28.14
C ARG A 508 30.11 -27.01 -28.35
N HIS A 509 30.59 -25.77 -28.21
CA HIS A 509 32.03 -25.49 -28.26
C HIS A 509 32.75 -26.11 -27.07
N PHE A 510 32.18 -26.04 -25.86
CA PHE A 510 32.72 -26.71 -24.67
C PHE A 510 32.78 -28.22 -24.81
N ASP A 511 31.75 -28.85 -25.39
CA ASP A 511 31.75 -30.28 -25.67
C ASP A 511 32.81 -30.66 -26.71
N SER A 512 33.01 -29.81 -27.73
CA SER A 512 34.10 -29.99 -28.70
C SER A 512 35.46 -29.94 -28.03
N ILE A 513 35.70 -29.00 -27.11
CA ILE A 513 36.94 -28.89 -26.33
C ILE A 513 37.15 -30.14 -25.47
N ARG A 514 36.11 -30.60 -24.77
CA ARG A 514 36.15 -31.84 -23.99
C ARG A 514 36.60 -33.02 -24.85
N SER A 515 35.98 -33.21 -26.01
CA SER A 515 36.34 -34.30 -26.92
C SER A 515 37.78 -34.20 -27.43
N GLY A 516 38.28 -32.98 -27.63
CA GLY A 516 39.67 -32.72 -28.02
C GLY A 516 40.66 -33.10 -26.91
N LEU A 517 40.35 -32.75 -25.66
CA LEU A 517 41.15 -33.13 -24.50
C LEU A 517 41.13 -34.64 -24.26
N GLU A 518 39.98 -35.31 -24.37
CA GLU A 518 39.90 -36.77 -24.27
C GLU A 518 40.79 -37.46 -25.32
N LYS A 519 40.78 -36.98 -26.58
CA LYS A 519 41.67 -37.48 -27.63
C LYS A 519 43.14 -37.24 -27.32
N ALA A 520 43.50 -36.05 -26.81
CA ALA A 520 44.87 -35.73 -26.45
C ALA A 520 45.39 -36.61 -25.30
N THR A 521 44.56 -36.82 -24.27
CA THR A 521 44.87 -37.71 -23.14
C THR A 521 45.06 -39.16 -23.62
N ASN A 522 44.20 -39.64 -24.52
CA ASN A 522 44.36 -40.99 -25.10
C ASN A 522 45.67 -41.12 -25.89
N ALA A 523 45.99 -40.14 -26.75
CA ALA A 523 47.23 -40.14 -27.50
C ALA A 523 48.47 -40.10 -26.60
N TYR A 524 48.42 -39.35 -25.49
CA TYR A 524 49.47 -39.34 -24.48
C TYR A 524 49.63 -40.72 -23.82
N ASN A 525 48.53 -41.34 -23.40
CA ASN A 525 48.56 -42.67 -22.78
C ASN A 525 49.08 -43.75 -23.74
N ASP A 526 48.72 -43.68 -25.03
CA ASP A 526 49.26 -44.57 -26.07
C ASP A 526 50.78 -44.38 -26.24
N ALA A 527 51.27 -43.13 -26.21
CA ALA A 527 52.69 -42.83 -26.29
C ALA A 527 53.45 -43.39 -25.07
N VAL A 528 52.91 -43.24 -23.86
CA VAL A 528 53.46 -43.84 -22.63
C VAL A 528 53.48 -45.38 -22.73
N GLY A 529 52.37 -45.99 -23.17
CA GLY A 529 52.29 -47.44 -23.34
C GLY A 529 53.24 -47.98 -24.42
N SER A 530 53.52 -47.19 -25.46
CA SER A 530 54.53 -47.50 -26.49
C SER A 530 55.95 -47.39 -25.94
N PHE A 531 56.21 -46.36 -25.12
CA PHE A 531 57.48 -46.21 -24.43
C PHE A 531 57.78 -47.43 -23.55
N ASP A 532 56.81 -47.87 -22.75
CA ASP A 532 56.99 -49.04 -21.86
C ASP A 532 57.12 -50.37 -22.60
N ARG A 533 56.35 -50.59 -23.69
CA ARG A 533 56.42 -51.86 -24.44
C ARG A 533 57.61 -51.96 -25.37
N SER A 534 58.01 -50.86 -26.00
CA SER A 534 58.93 -50.90 -27.13
C SER A 534 60.25 -50.21 -26.83
N VAL A 535 60.21 -49.02 -26.23
CA VAL A 535 61.40 -48.17 -26.04
C VAL A 535 62.19 -48.62 -24.81
N ARG A 536 61.53 -48.82 -23.67
CA ARG A 536 62.16 -49.26 -22.41
C ARG A 536 62.89 -50.61 -22.55
N PRO A 537 62.27 -51.70 -23.07
CA PRO A 537 62.96 -52.98 -23.18
C PRO A 537 64.09 -52.96 -24.22
N SER A 538 63.96 -52.15 -25.27
CA SER A 538 65.02 -51.95 -26.26
C SER A 538 66.20 -51.18 -25.66
N GLY A 539 65.95 -50.12 -24.89
CA GLY A 539 66.97 -49.39 -24.13
C GLY A 539 67.68 -50.28 -23.10
N GLU A 540 66.93 -51.07 -22.33
CA GLU A 540 67.47 -52.05 -21.38
C GLU A 540 68.30 -53.14 -22.08
N ARG A 541 67.89 -53.57 -23.28
CA ARG A 541 68.65 -54.54 -24.08
C ARG A 541 69.98 -53.94 -24.56
N VAL A 542 70.00 -52.67 -24.97
CA VAL A 542 71.23 -51.96 -25.32
C VAL A 542 72.17 -51.81 -24.12
N LEU A 543 71.63 -51.45 -22.95
CA LEU A 543 72.38 -51.40 -21.68
C LEU A 543 72.98 -52.78 -21.32
N LYS A 544 72.21 -53.87 -21.49
CA LYS A 544 72.69 -55.25 -21.26
C LYS A 544 73.76 -55.72 -22.24
N LEU A 545 73.81 -55.14 -23.45
CA LEU A 545 74.82 -55.45 -24.47
C LEU A 545 76.13 -54.67 -24.27
N GLY A 546 76.29 -53.94 -23.17
CA GLY A 546 77.56 -53.34 -22.76
C GLY A 546 77.98 -52.11 -23.55
N VAL A 547 77.05 -51.48 -24.27
CA VAL A 547 77.30 -50.18 -24.90
C VAL A 547 77.28 -49.11 -23.82
N ASP A 548 78.40 -48.41 -23.61
CA ASP A 548 78.52 -47.31 -22.66
C ASP A 548 77.50 -46.20 -22.98
N SER A 549 76.46 -46.10 -22.16
CA SER A 549 75.36 -45.16 -22.33
C SER A 549 75.67 -43.76 -21.76
N GLY A 550 76.92 -43.46 -21.41
CA GLY A 550 77.37 -42.11 -21.07
C GLY A 550 76.57 -41.46 -19.93
N GLY A 551 76.07 -42.26 -19.00
CA GLY A 551 75.30 -41.80 -17.83
C GLY A 551 73.89 -41.28 -18.09
N LYS A 552 73.31 -41.46 -19.29
CA LYS A 552 71.93 -41.01 -19.57
C LYS A 552 70.89 -42.04 -19.14
N VAL A 553 70.17 -41.75 -18.06
CA VAL A 553 69.03 -42.56 -17.57
C VAL A 553 67.74 -42.14 -18.29
N LEU A 554 66.96 -43.10 -18.77
CA LEU A 554 65.64 -42.87 -19.34
C LEU A 554 64.67 -42.46 -18.22
N THR A 555 64.19 -41.22 -18.23
CA THR A 555 63.19 -40.73 -17.27
C THR A 555 61.83 -41.39 -17.55
N GLU A 556 61.19 -41.90 -16.50
CA GLU A 556 59.87 -42.53 -16.62
C GLU A 556 58.77 -41.47 -16.86
N PRO A 557 57.94 -41.63 -17.90
CA PRO A 557 56.80 -40.74 -18.10
C PRO A 557 55.72 -40.99 -17.04
N VAL A 558 55.15 -39.93 -16.49
CA VAL A 558 54.06 -39.99 -15.49
C VAL A 558 52.72 -40.17 -16.20
N LEU A 559 51.88 -41.10 -15.73
CA LEU A 559 50.53 -41.31 -16.25
C LEU A 559 49.57 -40.20 -15.80
N ILE A 560 48.68 -39.77 -16.69
CA ILE A 560 47.56 -38.90 -16.34
C ILE A 560 46.37 -39.82 -15.95
N SER A 561 46.14 -40.00 -14.66
CA SER A 561 45.08 -40.88 -14.12
C SER A 561 43.77 -40.16 -13.77
N GLU A 562 43.76 -38.82 -13.74
CA GLU A 562 42.55 -38.05 -13.45
C GLU A 562 41.69 -37.86 -14.70
N SER A 563 40.45 -38.36 -14.66
CA SER A 563 39.45 -38.07 -15.68
C SER A 563 38.96 -36.62 -15.58
N LEU A 564 38.66 -36.02 -16.73
CA LEU A 564 38.09 -34.66 -16.78
C LEU A 564 36.80 -34.63 -15.96
N ARG A 565 36.71 -33.68 -15.01
CA ARG A 565 35.52 -33.47 -14.18
C ARG A 565 34.34 -33.09 -15.10
N ILE A 566 33.38 -33.99 -15.21
CA ILE A 566 32.14 -33.77 -15.98
C ILE A 566 31.23 -32.84 -15.18
N MET A 567 30.69 -31.79 -15.82
CA MET A 567 29.63 -31.00 -15.18
C MET A 567 28.40 -31.89 -14.96
N PRO A 568 27.80 -31.89 -13.76
CA PRO A 568 26.52 -32.55 -13.55
C PRO A 568 25.50 -31.95 -14.53
N ALA A 569 24.71 -32.81 -15.19
CA ALA A 569 23.65 -32.37 -16.08
C ALA A 569 22.74 -31.42 -15.31
N ALA A 570 22.64 -30.17 -15.74
CA ALA A 570 21.71 -29.22 -15.16
C ALA A 570 20.29 -29.78 -15.39
N GLU A 571 19.57 -30.09 -14.32
CA GLU A 571 18.11 -30.17 -14.37
C GLU A 571 17.60 -28.82 -14.85
N ILE A 572 17.26 -28.74 -16.13
CA ILE A 572 16.57 -27.57 -16.69
C ILE A 572 15.19 -27.58 -16.04
N ALA A 573 15.05 -26.79 -14.97
CA ALA A 573 13.76 -26.52 -14.34
C ALA A 573 12.86 -25.85 -15.39
N ALA A 574 11.94 -26.63 -15.95
CA ALA A 574 10.76 -26.10 -16.60
C ALA A 574 9.82 -25.59 -15.50
N SER A 575 9.87 -24.28 -15.24
CA SER A 575 8.88 -23.56 -14.43
C SER A 575 8.19 -22.51 -15.29
#